data_AF-A0A257S712-F1
#
_entry.id   AF-A0A257S712-F1
#
_cell.length_a   1.000
_cell.length_b   1.000
_cell.length_c   1.000
_cell.angle_alpha   90.00
_cell.angle_beta   90.00
_cell.angle_gamma   90.00
#
_symmetry.space_group_name_H-M   'P 1'
#
loop_
_entity.id
_entity.type
_entity.pdbx_description
1 polymer ?
#
loop_
_entity_poly.entity_id
_entity_poly.type
_entity_poly.pdbx_seq_one_letter_code
_entity_poly.pdbx_strand_id
1 'polypeptide(L)'
;MPRHGVPGTVDLDAIARRIAAKYGFQTDFPADTKTQLAALTQPASIPSGVRDLRRLLWSSIDNATSLDLDQAEAAEQLSDGSIRLLVAIADVDALVAKGTPLDLHAQANSTSVYTGVDVFPMLPDQLSTGLTSLNQDADRLSVVIETVVDAQGEVQKHDVYRAVIRNQAKLAYDDVGAWLDGAMPPGLVAGNAALQEQLRLQSEAAQRLKAQRERHGALEFETLEATPVARDGQVVDLALTRKSKARDLIEDFMIASNIAIAMFLESKGRSGIRRVVREPERWSKIVDLAKQYGATLPAAPDSLALSKFMIARRAADPVRFPDLSLTIVKLMGPGEYALDLPGKDPGLHFGLAVHDYTHATAPNRRYADLVTQRAAKAALDGTAAPYTDDELSAIAAHCTEREDAATKVERT
;
A
#
# COMPACT_ATOMS: atom_id res chain seq x y z
N MET A 1 11.69 -7.41 32.52
CA MET A 1 12.66 -8.36 33.12
C MET A 1 13.42 -9.03 31.98
N PRO A 2 14.75 -9.19 32.06
CA PRO A 2 15.48 -9.88 31.02
C PRO A 2 15.12 -11.36 31.07
N ARG A 3 14.56 -11.89 29.99
CA ARG A 3 14.42 -13.35 29.81
C ARG A 3 15.82 -13.89 29.56
N HIS A 4 16.46 -14.41 30.60
CA HIS A 4 17.68 -15.18 30.43
C HIS A 4 17.31 -16.48 29.71
N GLY A 5 17.59 -16.54 28.41
CA GLY A 5 17.40 -17.72 27.58
C GLY A 5 18.21 -18.91 28.08
N VAL A 6 17.67 -20.10 27.84
CA VAL A 6 18.34 -21.38 28.16
C VAL A 6 19.66 -21.44 27.37
N PRO A 7 20.80 -21.81 27.99
CA PRO A 7 22.06 -21.95 27.27
C PRO A 7 21.89 -22.94 26.09
N GLY A 8 22.05 -22.44 24.86
CA GLY A 8 21.91 -23.23 23.63
C GLY A 8 20.68 -22.90 22.75
N THR A 9 19.78 -22.02 23.18
CA THR A 9 18.66 -21.56 22.33
C THR A 9 19.04 -20.30 21.55
N VAL A 10 18.84 -20.32 20.23
CA VAL A 10 19.02 -19.16 19.34
C VAL A 10 17.98 -18.10 19.71
N ASP A 11 18.44 -16.89 20.05
CA ASP A 11 17.56 -15.74 20.32
C ASP A 11 17.26 -15.02 19.00
N LEU A 12 16.12 -15.37 18.38
CA LEU A 12 15.72 -14.82 17.08
C LEU A 12 15.41 -13.32 17.15
N ASP A 13 14.88 -12.82 18.28
CA ASP A 13 14.58 -11.39 18.46
C ASP A 13 15.88 -10.57 18.49
N ALA A 14 16.87 -11.04 19.25
CA ALA A 14 18.19 -10.39 19.28
C ALA A 14 18.89 -10.43 17.92
N ILE A 15 18.70 -11.50 17.15
CA ILE A 15 19.21 -11.61 15.78
C ILE A 15 18.52 -10.61 14.85
N ALA A 16 17.19 -10.56 14.87
CA ALA A 16 16.39 -9.63 14.07
C ALA A 16 16.80 -8.17 14.36
N ARG A 17 16.91 -7.81 15.64
CA ARG A 17 17.38 -6.47 16.08
C ARG A 17 18.77 -6.15 15.55
N ARG A 18 19.71 -7.08 15.68
CA ARG A 18 21.08 -6.89 15.19
C ARG A 18 21.13 -6.72 13.67
N ILE A 19 20.34 -7.48 12.93
CA ILE A 19 20.26 -7.40 11.46
C ILE A 19 19.64 -6.06 11.05
N ALA A 20 18.51 -5.67 11.63
CA ALA A 20 17.87 -4.39 11.38
C ALA A 20 18.84 -3.21 11.65
N ALA A 21 19.49 -3.20 12.81
CA ALA A 21 20.49 -2.18 13.14
C ALA A 21 21.70 -2.19 12.18
N LYS A 22 22.18 -3.36 11.76
CA LYS A 22 23.26 -3.50 10.78
C LYS A 22 22.91 -2.85 9.43
N TYR A 23 21.65 -2.94 9.01
CA TYR A 23 21.15 -2.31 7.80
C TYR A 23 20.68 -0.86 8.01
N GLY A 24 20.91 -0.29 9.20
CA GLY A 24 20.72 1.13 9.50
C GLY A 24 19.33 1.51 10.00
N PHE A 25 18.51 0.54 10.44
CA PHE A 25 17.23 0.83 11.08
C PHE A 25 17.42 1.14 12.57
N GLN A 26 16.67 2.11 13.06
CA GLN A 26 16.52 2.38 14.48
C GLN A 26 15.52 1.38 15.06
N THR A 27 16.00 0.42 15.85
CA THR A 27 15.18 -0.65 16.44
C THR A 27 14.44 -0.23 17.71
N ASP A 28 14.83 0.89 18.31
CA ASP A 28 14.22 1.45 19.50
C ASP A 28 13.89 2.92 19.28
N PHE A 29 12.77 3.37 19.82
CA PHE A 29 12.40 4.78 19.77
C PHE A 29 13.31 5.65 20.66
N PRO A 30 13.85 6.75 20.11
CA PRO A 30 14.57 7.78 20.88
C PRO A 30 13.78 8.34 22.06
N ALA A 31 14.48 8.95 23.02
CA ALA A 31 13.87 9.46 24.25
C ALA A 31 12.87 10.60 24.00
N ASP A 32 13.20 11.52 23.10
CA ASP A 32 12.34 12.61 22.64
C ASP A 32 11.09 12.08 21.90
N THR A 33 11.24 11.06 21.06
CA THR A 33 10.10 10.35 20.45
C THR A 33 9.16 9.77 21.51
N LYS A 34 9.71 9.11 22.54
CA LYS A 34 8.93 8.56 23.66
C LYS A 34 8.25 9.66 24.47
N THR A 35 8.92 10.79 24.71
CA THR A 35 8.33 11.94 25.40
C THR A 35 7.17 12.55 24.60
N GLN A 36 7.32 12.74 23.29
CA GLN A 36 6.24 13.22 22.43
C GLN A 36 5.06 12.23 22.44
N LEU A 37 5.34 10.93 22.28
CA LEU A 37 4.31 9.88 22.27
C LEU A 37 3.50 9.85 23.57
N ALA A 38 4.14 10.01 24.72
CA ALA A 38 3.47 10.02 26.03
C ALA A 38 2.46 11.16 26.18
N ALA A 39 2.61 12.25 25.43
CA ALA A 39 1.65 13.36 25.42
C ALA A 39 0.42 13.09 24.53
N LEU A 40 0.50 12.14 23.59
CA LEU A 40 -0.57 11.80 22.64
C LEU A 40 -1.48 10.73 23.25
N THR A 41 -2.52 11.14 23.96
CA THR A 41 -3.45 10.21 24.63
C THR A 41 -4.78 10.02 23.89
N GLN A 42 -5.04 10.80 22.85
CA GLN A 42 -6.29 10.81 22.09
C GLN A 42 -6.00 10.95 20.60
N PRO A 43 -6.91 10.49 19.72
CA PRO A 43 -6.85 10.77 18.29
C PRO A 43 -6.84 12.28 18.02
N ALA A 44 -6.41 12.68 16.82
CA ALA A 44 -6.44 14.08 16.43
C ALA A 44 -7.85 14.67 16.54
N SER A 45 -7.95 15.89 17.07
CA SER A 45 -9.22 16.61 17.15
C SER A 45 -9.76 16.92 15.76
N ILE A 46 -11.06 16.68 15.54
CA ILE A 46 -11.72 16.94 14.26
C ILE A 46 -11.89 18.46 14.06
N PRO A 47 -11.22 19.10 13.09
CA PRO A 47 -11.36 20.52 12.84
C PRO A 47 -12.74 20.88 12.28
N SER A 48 -13.15 22.14 12.42
CA SER A 48 -14.36 22.62 11.73
C SER A 48 -14.16 22.62 10.21
N GLY A 49 -15.24 22.35 9.47
CA GLY A 49 -15.24 22.41 8.00
C GLY A 49 -14.73 21.16 7.28
N VAL A 50 -14.26 20.11 7.99
CA VAL A 50 -14.02 18.80 7.37
C VAL A 50 -15.35 18.13 7.04
N ARG A 51 -15.40 17.38 5.93
CA ARG A 51 -16.63 16.68 5.52
C ARG A 51 -16.98 15.59 6.54
N ASP A 52 -18.26 15.43 6.86
CA ASP A 52 -18.72 14.34 7.71
C ASP A 52 -19.23 13.19 6.84
N LEU A 53 -18.46 12.12 6.76
CA LEU A 53 -18.77 10.92 5.99
C LEU A 53 -19.00 9.70 6.89
N ARG A 54 -19.19 9.90 8.20
CA ARG A 54 -19.37 8.80 9.18
C ARG A 54 -20.57 7.89 8.90
N ARG A 55 -21.53 8.36 8.09
CA ARG A 55 -22.75 7.61 7.76
C ARG A 55 -22.58 6.63 6.59
N LEU A 56 -21.50 6.74 5.80
CA LEU A 56 -21.24 5.78 4.73
C LEU A 56 -20.81 4.44 5.34
N LEU A 57 -21.10 3.35 4.62
CA LEU A 57 -20.75 1.99 5.00
C LEU A 57 -19.26 1.69 4.74
N TRP A 58 -18.38 2.44 5.41
CA TRP A 58 -16.95 2.20 5.36
C TRP A 58 -16.60 0.82 5.92
N SER A 59 -15.73 0.10 5.22
CA SER A 59 -15.13 -1.13 5.70
C SER A 59 -13.63 -1.12 5.41
N SER A 60 -12.84 -1.78 6.24
CA SER A 60 -11.44 -2.09 5.94
C SER A 60 -11.31 -3.59 5.69
N ILE A 61 -10.47 -3.99 4.73
CA ILE A 61 -10.16 -5.41 4.48
C ILE A 61 -8.65 -5.60 4.61
N ASP A 62 -8.25 -6.37 5.63
CA ASP A 62 -6.84 -6.54 6.00
C ASP A 62 -6.55 -8.00 6.39
N ASN A 63 -5.33 -8.29 6.85
CA ASN A 63 -5.10 -9.55 7.55
C ASN A 63 -5.91 -9.57 8.86
N ALA A 64 -6.40 -10.74 9.26
CA ALA A 64 -7.28 -10.88 10.41
C ALA A 64 -6.69 -10.23 11.69
N THR A 65 -5.37 -10.36 11.87
CA THR A 65 -4.61 -9.85 13.02
C THR A 65 -4.12 -8.41 12.88
N SER A 66 -4.23 -7.78 11.70
CA SER A 66 -3.78 -6.40 11.50
C SER A 66 -4.59 -5.43 12.36
N LEU A 67 -3.91 -4.46 12.95
CA LEU A 67 -4.52 -3.36 13.73
C LEU A 67 -4.08 -1.99 13.20
N ASP A 68 -3.08 -1.95 12.33
CA ASP A 68 -2.53 -0.81 11.62
C ASP A 68 -3.30 -0.50 10.33
N LEU A 69 -4.59 -0.19 10.49
CA LEU A 69 -5.52 -0.01 9.38
C LEU A 69 -5.31 1.38 8.78
N ASP A 70 -4.49 1.45 7.73
CA ASP A 70 -4.20 2.68 7.00
C ASP A 70 -5.38 3.22 6.20
N GLN A 71 -6.31 2.34 5.83
CA GLN A 71 -7.30 2.63 4.81
C GLN A 71 -8.69 2.02 5.16
N ALA A 72 -9.75 2.63 4.66
CA ALA A 72 -11.09 2.04 4.59
C ALA A 72 -11.83 2.50 3.32
N GLU A 73 -12.72 1.66 2.78
CA GLU A 73 -13.39 1.90 1.51
C GLU A 73 -14.91 1.93 1.59
N ALA A 74 -15.50 2.70 0.67
CA ALA A 74 -16.93 2.75 0.39
C ALA A 74 -17.14 3.03 -1.11
N ALA A 75 -18.29 2.63 -1.64
CA ALA A 75 -18.66 2.79 -3.03
C ALA A 75 -20.15 3.15 -3.16
N GLU A 76 -20.49 3.95 -4.17
CA GLU A 76 -21.86 4.35 -4.48
C GLU A 76 -22.11 4.17 -5.97
N GLN A 77 -23.22 3.50 -6.32
CA GLN A 77 -23.67 3.41 -7.70
C GLN A 77 -24.27 4.76 -8.13
N LEU A 78 -23.75 5.34 -9.20
CA LEU A 78 -24.30 6.57 -9.79
C LEU A 78 -25.39 6.25 -10.82
N SER A 79 -26.22 7.24 -11.12
CA SER A 79 -27.41 7.09 -11.98
C SER A 79 -27.10 6.73 -13.44
N ASP A 80 -25.87 6.98 -13.90
CA ASP A 80 -25.38 6.64 -15.25
C ASP A 80 -24.72 5.25 -15.31
N GLY A 81 -24.70 4.49 -14.22
CA GLY A 81 -24.07 3.17 -14.16
C GLY A 81 -22.58 3.19 -13.79
N SER A 82 -21.98 4.38 -13.66
CA SER A 82 -20.63 4.51 -13.09
C SER A 82 -20.63 4.30 -11.57
N ILE A 83 -19.49 3.91 -11.02
CA ILE A 83 -19.32 3.64 -9.59
C ILE A 83 -18.43 4.74 -9.01
N ARG A 84 -18.94 5.48 -8.04
CA ARG A 84 -18.10 6.35 -7.20
C ARG A 84 -17.41 5.47 -6.17
N LEU A 85 -16.09 5.42 -6.22
CA LEU A 85 -15.24 4.77 -5.23
C LEU A 85 -14.65 5.83 -4.29
N LEU A 86 -14.70 5.56 -3.00
CA LEU A 86 -14.15 6.38 -1.93
C LEU A 86 -13.15 5.54 -1.15
N VAL A 87 -11.91 6.01 -1.06
CA VAL A 87 -10.87 5.40 -0.22
C VAL A 87 -10.43 6.43 0.81
N ALA A 88 -10.71 6.16 2.07
CA ALA A 88 -10.28 6.97 3.21
C ALA A 88 -8.92 6.50 3.69
N ILE A 89 -7.93 7.39 3.73
CA ILE A 89 -6.59 7.13 4.25
C ILE A 89 -6.45 7.82 5.61
N ALA A 90 -5.91 7.12 6.61
CA ALA A 90 -5.60 7.64 7.95
C ALA A 90 -4.82 8.97 7.89
N ASP A 91 -5.30 10.03 8.56
CA ASP A 91 -4.59 11.32 8.63
C ASP A 91 -3.47 11.27 9.69
N VAL A 92 -2.38 10.59 9.35
CA VAL A 92 -1.21 10.39 10.22
C VAL A 92 -0.49 11.70 10.51
N ASP A 93 -0.40 12.59 9.52
CA ASP A 93 0.22 13.92 9.67
C ASP A 93 -0.43 14.77 10.78
N ALA A 94 -1.72 14.54 11.09
CA ALA A 94 -2.41 15.24 12.17
C ALA A 94 -1.82 14.97 13.57
N LEU A 95 -1.11 13.86 13.78
CA LEU A 95 -0.42 13.52 15.03
C LEU A 95 1.10 13.43 14.89
N VAL A 96 1.60 13.31 13.66
CA VAL A 96 3.02 13.22 13.32
C VAL A 96 3.36 14.40 12.41
N ALA A 97 3.39 15.62 12.97
CA ALA A 97 3.71 16.82 12.20
C ALA A 97 5.19 16.86 11.75
N LYS A 98 5.47 17.46 10.59
CA LYS A 98 6.83 17.62 10.04
C LYS A 98 7.77 18.25 11.07
N GLY A 99 8.97 17.70 11.22
CA GLY A 99 10.05 18.19 12.09
C GLY A 99 9.92 17.81 13.56
N THR A 100 8.88 17.07 13.95
CA THR A 100 8.74 16.58 15.33
C THR A 100 9.60 15.32 15.58
N PRO A 101 9.92 14.97 16.84
CA PRO A 101 10.67 13.74 17.15
C PRO A 101 10.09 12.44 16.55
N LEU A 102 8.76 12.31 16.48
CA LEU A 102 8.09 11.19 15.80
C LEU A 102 8.36 11.21 14.28
N ASP A 103 8.28 12.38 13.65
CA ASP A 103 8.56 12.55 12.22
C ASP A 103 10.02 12.24 11.88
N LEU A 104 10.97 12.72 12.68
CA LEU A 104 12.40 12.47 12.45
C LEU A 104 12.74 10.98 12.56
N HIS A 105 12.13 10.26 13.51
CA HIS A 105 12.28 8.80 13.59
C HIS A 105 11.63 8.10 12.38
N ALA A 106 10.40 8.50 12.00
CA ALA A 106 9.71 7.97 10.83
C ALA A 106 10.51 8.21 9.54
N GLN A 107 11.13 9.39 9.39
CA GLN A 107 12.01 9.72 8.28
C GLN A 107 13.26 8.82 8.28
N ALA A 108 13.90 8.65 9.44
CA ALA A 108 15.10 7.83 9.56
C ALA A 108 14.85 6.37 9.14
N ASN A 109 13.77 5.76 9.61
CA ASN A 109 13.41 4.38 9.25
C ASN A 109 12.74 4.27 7.87
N SER A 110 11.99 5.29 7.45
CA SER A 110 11.21 5.40 6.19
C SER A 110 10.14 4.32 5.92
N THR A 111 10.27 3.12 6.49
CA THR A 111 9.33 2.01 6.35
C THR A 111 9.33 1.17 7.63
N SER A 112 8.20 0.54 7.93
CA SER A 112 8.17 -0.57 8.89
C SER A 112 8.89 -1.79 8.29
N VAL A 113 9.56 -2.57 9.13
CA VAL A 113 10.30 -3.78 8.74
C VAL A 113 9.71 -5.01 9.43
N TYR A 114 9.34 -6.03 8.67
CA TYR A 114 8.62 -7.21 9.15
C TYR A 114 9.47 -8.48 9.01
N THR A 115 10.21 -8.86 10.05
CA THR A 115 11.13 -10.02 9.99
C THR A 115 10.43 -11.38 10.14
N GLY A 116 9.12 -11.37 10.43
CA GLY A 116 8.32 -12.55 10.78
C GLY A 116 8.53 -13.05 12.23
N VAL A 117 9.56 -12.57 12.93
CA VAL A 117 9.79 -12.83 14.36
C VAL A 117 9.49 -11.58 15.19
N ASP A 118 10.05 -10.43 14.79
CA ASP A 118 9.81 -9.11 15.37
C ASP A 118 9.45 -8.11 14.26
N VAL A 119 8.75 -7.03 14.65
CA VAL A 119 8.42 -5.91 13.77
C VAL A 119 9.15 -4.68 14.27
N PHE A 120 9.82 -3.98 13.37
CA PHE A 120 10.43 -2.67 13.66
C PHE A 120 9.57 -1.61 12.97
N PRO A 121 8.55 -1.07 13.67
CA PRO A 121 7.58 -0.21 13.02
C PRO A 121 8.16 1.19 12.78
N MET A 122 7.76 1.82 11.69
CA MET A 122 8.13 3.21 11.38
C MET A 122 7.56 4.19 12.42
N LEU A 123 6.38 3.90 12.94
CA LEU A 123 5.69 4.66 13.97
C LEU A 123 5.36 3.76 15.17
N PRO A 124 5.37 4.28 16.41
CA PRO A 124 4.97 3.50 17.58
C PRO A 124 3.55 2.93 17.45
N ASP A 125 3.33 1.72 17.94
CA ASP A 125 2.03 1.01 17.91
C ASP A 125 0.87 1.84 18.47
N GLN A 126 1.12 2.61 19.54
CA GLN A 126 0.12 3.52 20.11
C GLN A 126 -0.48 4.47 19.06
N LEU A 127 0.31 4.89 18.05
CA LEU A 127 -0.19 5.60 16.89
C LEU A 127 -0.73 4.61 15.85
N SER A 128 0.16 3.81 15.26
CA SER A 128 -0.11 3.04 14.05
C SER A 128 -1.26 2.06 14.20
N THR A 129 -1.41 1.42 15.37
CA THR A 129 -2.50 0.48 15.67
C THR A 129 -3.65 1.11 16.45
N GLY A 130 -3.53 2.39 16.83
CA GLY A 130 -4.40 3.04 17.80
C GLY A 130 -4.95 4.38 17.32
N LEU A 131 -4.21 5.45 17.59
CA LEU A 131 -4.69 6.83 17.44
C LEU A 131 -4.89 7.26 15.99
N THR A 132 -4.09 6.74 15.06
CA THR A 132 -4.19 7.03 13.62
C THR A 132 -4.88 5.94 12.83
N SER A 133 -4.85 4.68 13.31
CA SER A 133 -5.54 3.55 12.67
C SER A 133 -7.04 3.81 12.50
N LEU A 134 -7.57 3.44 11.33
CA LEU A 134 -8.99 3.42 10.99
C LEU A 134 -9.72 2.23 11.61
N ASN A 135 -9.49 2.02 12.90
CA ASN A 135 -10.11 0.96 13.70
C ASN A 135 -11.64 0.99 13.61
N GLN A 136 -12.24 -0.20 13.65
CA GLN A 136 -13.68 -0.36 13.65
C GLN A 136 -14.33 0.46 14.77
N ASP A 137 -15.48 1.06 14.47
CA ASP A 137 -16.29 1.81 15.42
C ASP A 137 -15.59 3.04 16.03
N ALA A 138 -14.59 3.56 15.35
CA ALA A 138 -13.85 4.75 15.76
C ALA A 138 -14.02 5.88 14.74
N ASP A 139 -14.33 7.08 15.25
CA ASP A 139 -14.33 8.28 14.43
C ASP A 139 -12.86 8.69 14.17
N ARG A 140 -12.49 8.87 12.91
CA ARG A 140 -11.12 9.18 12.49
C ARG A 140 -11.09 10.25 11.41
N LEU A 141 -10.11 11.14 11.52
CA LEU A 141 -9.76 12.04 10.43
C LEU A 141 -9.07 11.25 9.33
N SER A 142 -9.43 11.58 8.10
CA SER A 142 -8.91 10.92 6.92
C SER A 142 -8.75 11.90 5.77
N VAL A 143 -7.76 11.60 4.93
CA VAL A 143 -7.70 12.12 3.57
C VAL A 143 -8.46 11.13 2.70
N VAL A 144 -9.59 11.57 2.14
CA VAL A 144 -10.43 10.76 1.26
C VAL A 144 -10.04 11.04 -0.18
N ILE A 145 -9.80 9.97 -0.93
CA ILE A 145 -9.55 9.99 -2.36
C ILE A 145 -10.81 9.42 -3.03
N GLU A 146 -11.48 10.27 -3.80
CA GLU A 146 -12.68 9.93 -4.55
C GLU A 146 -12.32 9.69 -6.01
N THR A 147 -12.84 8.62 -6.60
CA THR A 147 -12.73 8.32 -8.04
C THR A 147 -14.08 7.89 -8.59
N VAL A 148 -14.36 8.21 -9.86
CA VAL A 148 -15.57 7.73 -10.56
C VAL A 148 -15.15 6.79 -11.68
N VAL A 149 -15.47 5.51 -11.52
CA VAL A 149 -15.11 4.42 -12.42
C VAL A 149 -16.29 4.12 -13.35
N ASP A 150 -16.09 4.27 -14.65
CA ASP A 150 -17.16 3.99 -15.63
C ASP A 150 -17.36 2.48 -15.89
N ALA A 151 -18.18 2.12 -16.87
CA ALA A 151 -18.45 0.73 -17.24
C ALA A 151 -17.25 0.03 -17.90
N GLN A 152 -16.31 0.79 -18.45
CA GLN A 152 -15.08 0.29 -19.06
C GLN A 152 -13.96 0.17 -18.03
N GLY A 153 -14.07 0.81 -16.87
CA GLY A 153 -13.04 0.86 -15.84
C GLY A 153 -12.13 2.09 -15.94
N GLU A 154 -12.45 3.05 -16.80
CA GLU A 154 -11.72 4.32 -16.86
C GLU A 154 -12.14 5.21 -15.68
N VAL A 155 -11.15 5.89 -15.09
CA VAL A 155 -11.41 6.87 -14.03
C VAL A 155 -11.74 8.21 -14.69
N GLN A 156 -13.02 8.55 -14.72
CA GLN A 156 -13.53 9.76 -15.39
C GLN A 156 -13.31 11.04 -14.58
N LYS A 157 -13.31 10.91 -13.25
CA LYS A 157 -13.15 12.02 -12.31
C LYS A 157 -12.42 11.52 -11.07
N HIS A 158 -11.64 12.42 -10.47
CA HIS A 158 -11.06 12.23 -9.15
C HIS A 158 -11.17 13.52 -8.34
N ASP A 159 -11.26 13.38 -7.02
CA ASP A 159 -11.19 14.48 -6.05
C ASP A 159 -10.44 14.00 -4.80
N VAL A 160 -9.85 14.93 -4.06
CA VAL A 160 -9.17 14.66 -2.79
C VAL A 160 -9.66 15.66 -1.78
N TYR A 161 -10.00 15.22 -0.56
CA TYR A 161 -10.47 16.12 0.49
C TYR A 161 -10.32 15.50 1.88
N ARG A 162 -10.36 16.34 2.92
CA ARG A 162 -10.37 15.87 4.32
C ARG A 162 -11.79 15.56 4.78
N ALA A 163 -11.95 14.45 5.48
CA ALA A 163 -13.21 14.04 6.08
C ALA A 163 -13.00 13.41 7.47
N VAL A 164 -14.08 13.35 8.25
CA VAL A 164 -14.21 12.39 9.33
C VAL A 164 -15.00 11.19 8.84
N ILE A 165 -14.47 9.99 9.06
CA ILE A 165 -15.14 8.72 8.76
C ILE A 165 -15.32 7.90 10.03
N ARG A 166 -16.12 6.84 9.93
CA ARG A 166 -16.28 5.82 10.97
C ARG A 166 -16.27 4.46 10.28
N ASN A 167 -15.20 3.68 10.48
CA ASN A 167 -15.10 2.34 9.92
C ASN A 167 -16.17 1.45 10.57
N GLN A 168 -17.15 0.97 9.80
CA GLN A 168 -18.26 0.18 10.33
C GLN A 168 -17.95 -1.32 10.36
N ALA A 169 -16.94 -1.77 9.63
CA ALA A 169 -16.59 -3.19 9.56
C ALA A 169 -15.10 -3.39 9.29
N LYS A 170 -14.40 -3.99 10.26
CA LYS A 170 -13.07 -4.57 10.02
C LYS A 170 -13.25 -6.00 9.50
N LEU A 171 -12.79 -6.25 8.29
CA LEU A 171 -12.94 -7.52 7.60
C LEU A 171 -11.57 -8.15 7.32
N ALA A 172 -11.57 -9.47 7.09
CA ALA A 172 -10.36 -10.22 6.77
C ALA A 172 -10.33 -10.64 5.30
N TYR A 173 -9.16 -10.55 4.66
CA TYR A 173 -8.97 -10.95 3.26
C TYR A 173 -9.45 -12.36 2.94
N ASP A 174 -9.12 -13.33 3.80
CA ASP A 174 -9.42 -14.74 3.52
C ASP A 174 -10.93 -15.01 3.59
N ASP A 175 -11.61 -14.41 4.57
CA ASP A 175 -13.04 -14.54 4.78
C ASP A 175 -13.86 -13.86 3.67
N VAL A 176 -13.54 -12.61 3.34
CA VAL A 176 -14.22 -11.87 2.26
C VAL A 176 -13.91 -12.51 0.91
N GLY A 177 -12.66 -12.92 0.69
CA GLY A 177 -12.24 -13.58 -0.55
C GLY A 177 -13.02 -14.86 -0.79
N ALA A 178 -13.08 -15.76 0.20
CA ALA A 178 -13.84 -17.00 0.12
C ALA A 178 -15.34 -16.75 -0.13
N TRP A 179 -15.92 -15.73 0.50
CA TRP A 179 -17.33 -15.36 0.28
C TRP A 179 -17.58 -14.82 -1.13
N LEU A 180 -16.70 -13.97 -1.66
CA LEU A 180 -16.76 -13.51 -3.06
C LEU A 180 -16.56 -14.66 -4.07
N ASP A 181 -16.00 -15.79 -3.63
CA ASP A 181 -15.90 -17.05 -4.37
C ASP A 181 -17.08 -18.01 -4.16
N GLY A 182 -18.11 -17.60 -3.42
CA GLY A 182 -19.37 -18.35 -3.28
C GLY A 182 -19.50 -19.14 -1.97
N ALA A 183 -18.57 -18.97 -1.02
CA ALA A 183 -18.77 -19.46 0.34
C ALA A 183 -19.89 -18.69 1.08
N MET A 184 -20.23 -19.14 2.28
CA MET A 184 -21.19 -18.43 3.13
C MET A 184 -20.62 -17.09 3.61
N PRO A 185 -21.44 -16.03 3.75
CA PRO A 185 -20.97 -14.73 4.22
C PRO A 185 -20.38 -14.82 5.63
N PRO A 186 -19.21 -14.21 5.89
CA PRO A 186 -18.50 -14.32 7.16
C PRO A 186 -18.97 -13.27 8.18
N GLY A 187 -18.85 -13.57 9.48
CA GLY A 187 -18.92 -12.59 10.57
C GLY A 187 -20.00 -11.50 10.41
N LEU A 188 -19.56 -10.24 10.38
CA LEU A 188 -20.43 -9.05 10.22
C LEU A 188 -21.19 -9.02 8.88
N VAL A 189 -20.66 -9.67 7.84
CA VAL A 189 -21.26 -9.72 6.50
C VAL A 189 -22.52 -10.60 6.49
N ALA A 190 -22.55 -11.67 7.30
CA ALA A 190 -23.65 -12.64 7.32
C ALA A 190 -25.02 -12.01 7.65
N GLY A 191 -25.04 -11.08 8.61
CA GLY A 191 -26.25 -10.43 9.10
C GLY A 191 -26.56 -9.08 8.45
N ASN A 192 -25.74 -8.60 7.52
CA ASN A 192 -25.83 -7.23 7.01
C ASN A 192 -25.93 -7.21 5.47
N ALA A 193 -27.16 -7.18 4.95
CA ALA A 193 -27.41 -7.15 3.52
C ALA A 193 -26.84 -5.89 2.83
N ALA A 194 -26.84 -4.75 3.52
CA ALA A 194 -26.28 -3.51 2.96
C ALA A 194 -24.75 -3.58 2.83
N LEU A 195 -24.07 -4.18 3.81
CA LEU A 195 -22.63 -4.45 3.72
C LEU A 195 -22.31 -5.46 2.63
N GLN A 196 -23.14 -6.50 2.45
CA GLN A 196 -22.98 -7.43 1.34
C GLN A 196 -23.08 -6.73 -0.02
N GLU A 197 -24.07 -5.87 -0.21
CA GLU A 197 -24.23 -5.11 -1.45
C GLU A 197 -23.05 -4.16 -1.67
N GLN A 198 -22.59 -3.52 -0.60
CA GLN A 198 -21.44 -2.63 -0.63
C GLN A 198 -20.17 -3.36 -1.11
N LEU A 199 -19.86 -4.53 -0.54
CA LEU A 199 -18.69 -5.31 -0.93
C LEU A 199 -18.81 -5.89 -2.36
N ARG A 200 -20.02 -6.21 -2.83
CA ARG A 200 -20.24 -6.63 -4.23
C ARG A 200 -19.99 -5.49 -5.21
N LEU A 201 -20.49 -4.29 -4.89
CA LEU A 201 -20.26 -3.09 -5.70
C LEU A 201 -18.76 -2.73 -5.73
N GLN A 202 -18.07 -2.86 -4.59
CA GLN A 202 -16.62 -2.69 -4.54
C GLN A 202 -15.89 -3.72 -5.40
N SER A 203 -16.29 -5.00 -5.32
CA SER A 203 -15.73 -6.06 -6.16
C SER A 203 -15.93 -5.79 -7.65
N GLU A 204 -17.10 -5.27 -8.04
CA GLU A 204 -17.38 -4.87 -9.41
C GLU A 204 -16.47 -3.71 -9.87
N ALA A 205 -16.33 -2.66 -9.07
CA ALA A 205 -15.44 -1.54 -9.38
C ALA A 205 -13.98 -1.99 -9.56
N ALA A 206 -13.48 -2.85 -8.68
CA ALA A 206 -12.14 -3.40 -8.77
C ALA A 206 -11.95 -4.24 -10.05
N GLN A 207 -12.93 -5.07 -10.41
CA GLN A 207 -12.87 -5.85 -11.65
C GLN A 207 -12.83 -4.95 -12.90
N ARG A 208 -13.59 -3.85 -12.90
CA ARG A 208 -13.56 -2.87 -14.01
C ARG A 208 -12.18 -2.20 -14.10
N LEU A 209 -11.63 -1.75 -12.97
CA LEU A 209 -10.27 -1.17 -12.89
C LEU A 209 -9.21 -2.16 -13.38
N LYS A 210 -9.24 -3.41 -12.90
CA LYS A 210 -8.31 -4.48 -13.30
C LYS A 210 -8.34 -4.71 -14.80
N ALA A 211 -9.54 -4.89 -15.36
CA ALA A 211 -9.72 -5.12 -16.79
C ALA A 211 -9.20 -3.95 -17.63
N GLN A 212 -9.37 -2.71 -17.16
CA GLN A 212 -8.80 -1.53 -17.81
C GLN A 212 -7.27 -1.57 -17.81
N ARG A 213 -6.64 -1.89 -16.68
CA ARG A 213 -5.18 -1.95 -16.54
C ARG A 213 -4.59 -3.07 -17.42
N GLU A 214 -5.23 -4.23 -17.46
CA GLU A 214 -4.82 -5.35 -18.32
C GLU A 214 -4.85 -4.99 -19.80
N ARG A 215 -5.87 -4.23 -20.26
CA ARG A 215 -5.93 -3.75 -21.65
C ARG A 215 -4.80 -2.79 -21.99
N HIS A 216 -4.29 -2.05 -21.01
CA HIS A 216 -3.13 -1.15 -21.15
C HIS A 216 -1.78 -1.86 -20.95
N GLY A 217 -1.79 -3.17 -20.66
CA GLY A 217 -0.56 -3.97 -20.56
C GLY A 217 -0.01 -4.10 -19.15
N ALA A 218 -0.82 -3.88 -18.11
CA ALA A 218 -0.41 -4.18 -16.74
C ALA A 218 -0.01 -5.66 -16.62
N LEU A 219 1.07 -5.91 -15.88
CA LEU A 219 1.63 -7.23 -15.67
C LEU A 219 1.05 -7.80 -14.39
N GLU A 220 0.46 -8.98 -14.49
CA GLU A 220 -0.05 -9.66 -13.30
C GLU A 220 0.95 -10.70 -12.80
N PHE A 221 1.64 -10.34 -11.72
CA PHE A 221 2.56 -11.23 -11.03
C PHE A 221 1.82 -12.13 -10.03
N GLU A 222 2.30 -13.35 -9.93
CA GLU A 222 1.98 -14.29 -8.86
C GLU A 222 3.30 -14.85 -8.33
N THR A 223 3.56 -14.71 -7.04
CA THR A 223 4.75 -15.23 -6.37
C THR A 223 4.31 -16.09 -5.19
N LEU A 224 5.06 -17.15 -4.89
CA LEU A 224 4.86 -17.94 -3.69
C LEU A 224 5.68 -17.32 -2.57
N GLU A 225 5.03 -16.47 -1.77
CA GLU A 225 5.63 -15.86 -0.58
C GLU A 225 5.25 -16.65 0.67
N ALA A 226 6.27 -17.12 1.38
CA ALA A 226 6.14 -17.83 2.63
C ALA A 226 6.69 -16.95 3.77
N THR A 227 5.86 -16.71 4.77
CA THR A 227 6.23 -15.97 5.97
C THR A 227 6.37 -16.93 7.15
N PRO A 228 7.47 -16.87 7.92
CA PRO A 228 7.59 -17.69 9.11
C PRO A 228 6.56 -17.28 10.16
N VAL A 229 5.92 -18.29 10.77
CA VAL A 229 5.05 -18.09 11.93
C VAL A 229 5.87 -18.42 13.16
N ALA A 230 6.21 -17.40 13.95
CA ALA A 230 6.92 -17.56 15.20
C ALA A 230 5.95 -17.64 16.40
N ARG A 231 6.24 -18.54 17.35
CA ARG A 231 5.62 -18.58 18.68
C ARG A 231 6.70 -18.80 19.73
N ASP A 232 6.66 -18.01 20.80
CA ASP A 232 7.64 -18.06 21.89
C ASP A 232 9.11 -18.01 21.42
N GLY A 233 9.38 -17.19 20.40
CA GLY A 233 10.73 -17.03 19.82
C GLY A 233 11.20 -18.21 18.96
N GLN A 234 10.30 -19.11 18.56
CA GLN A 234 10.61 -20.24 17.67
C GLN A 234 9.69 -20.24 16.45
N VAL A 235 10.24 -20.53 15.26
CA VAL A 235 9.43 -20.74 14.05
C VAL A 235 8.71 -22.08 14.14
N VAL A 236 7.38 -22.05 14.11
CA VAL A 236 6.52 -23.24 14.27
C VAL A 236 5.78 -23.63 12.99
N ASP A 237 5.67 -22.71 12.02
CA ASP A 237 4.96 -22.95 10.76
C ASP A 237 5.46 -21.98 9.66
N LEU A 238 5.04 -22.22 8.42
CA LEU A 238 5.19 -21.30 7.29
C LEU A 238 3.81 -20.97 6.71
N ALA A 239 3.42 -19.70 6.77
CA ALA A 239 2.18 -19.23 6.16
C ALA A 239 2.45 -18.84 4.70
N LEU A 240 1.70 -19.42 3.77
CA LEU A 240 1.72 -19.02 2.37
C LEU A 240 0.65 -17.94 2.12
N THR A 241 1.06 -16.78 1.64
CA THR A 241 0.12 -15.76 1.20
C THR A 241 -0.46 -16.17 -0.15
N ARG A 242 -1.77 -16.36 -0.22
CA ARG A 242 -2.48 -16.69 -1.47
C ARG A 242 -3.23 -15.49 -2.00
N LYS A 243 -3.26 -15.34 -3.33
CA LYS A 243 -4.19 -14.42 -3.99
C LYS A 243 -5.64 -14.78 -3.63
N SER A 244 -6.47 -13.75 -3.50
CA SER A 244 -7.90 -13.89 -3.29
C SER A 244 -8.61 -12.68 -3.93
N LYS A 245 -9.89 -12.82 -4.26
CA LYS A 245 -10.67 -11.70 -4.80
C LYS A 245 -10.67 -10.46 -3.91
N ALA A 246 -10.58 -10.65 -2.59
CA ALA A 246 -10.50 -9.55 -1.65
C ALA A 246 -9.15 -8.83 -1.70
N ARG A 247 -8.03 -9.57 -1.86
CA ARG A 247 -6.70 -8.95 -2.05
C ARG A 247 -6.61 -8.20 -3.37
N ASP A 248 -7.08 -8.80 -4.45
CA ASP A 248 -7.16 -8.15 -5.77
C ASP A 248 -8.02 -6.87 -5.69
N LEU A 249 -9.17 -6.92 -5.01
CA LEU A 249 -10.05 -5.76 -4.81
C LEU A 249 -9.31 -4.58 -4.17
N ILE A 250 -8.65 -4.82 -3.03
CA ILE A 250 -7.92 -3.76 -2.32
C ILE A 250 -6.73 -3.29 -3.14
N GLU A 251 -5.99 -4.19 -3.80
CA GLU A 251 -4.88 -3.83 -4.68
C GLU A 251 -5.31 -2.86 -5.78
N ASP A 252 -6.40 -3.15 -6.50
CA ASP A 252 -6.95 -2.30 -7.55
C ASP A 252 -7.38 -0.92 -7.03
N PHE A 253 -7.99 -0.87 -5.85
CA PHE A 253 -8.39 0.38 -5.21
C PHE A 253 -7.19 1.22 -4.80
N MET A 254 -6.19 0.62 -4.16
CA MET A 254 -4.98 1.33 -3.76
C MET A 254 -4.24 1.87 -4.98
N ILE A 255 -4.20 1.12 -6.09
CA ILE A 255 -3.59 1.60 -7.34
C ILE A 255 -4.35 2.79 -7.91
N ALA A 256 -5.68 2.72 -8.01
CA ALA A 256 -6.49 3.83 -8.50
C ALA A 256 -6.34 5.08 -7.61
N SER A 257 -6.34 4.91 -6.29
CA SER A 257 -6.15 6.01 -5.33
C SER A 257 -4.76 6.64 -5.42
N ASN A 258 -3.72 5.82 -5.56
CA ASN A 258 -2.35 6.28 -5.75
C ASN A 258 -2.17 7.08 -7.04
N ILE A 259 -2.83 6.69 -8.12
CA ILE A 259 -2.83 7.48 -9.38
C ILE A 259 -3.60 8.78 -9.16
N ALA A 260 -4.81 8.70 -8.59
CA ALA A 260 -5.70 9.84 -8.41
C ALA A 260 -5.09 10.96 -7.54
N ILE A 261 -4.42 10.63 -6.43
CA ILE A 261 -3.79 11.66 -5.58
C ILE A 261 -2.58 12.31 -6.26
N ALA A 262 -1.87 11.56 -7.09
CA ALA A 262 -0.70 12.07 -7.78
C ALA A 262 -1.13 12.96 -8.96
N MET A 263 -2.18 12.60 -9.69
CA MET A 263 -2.88 13.49 -10.63
C MET A 263 -3.46 14.73 -9.95
N PHE A 264 -3.97 14.61 -8.71
CA PHE A 264 -4.44 15.74 -7.94
C PHE A 264 -3.30 16.74 -7.66
N LEU A 265 -2.13 16.28 -7.20
CA LEU A 265 -0.96 17.14 -6.98
C LEU A 265 -0.50 17.82 -8.27
N GLU A 266 -0.45 17.07 -9.38
CA GLU A 266 -0.13 17.61 -10.72
C GLU A 266 -1.12 18.73 -11.11
N SER A 267 -2.42 18.51 -10.94
CA SER A 267 -3.45 19.51 -11.24
C SER A 267 -3.33 20.79 -10.40
N LYS A 268 -2.69 20.70 -9.23
CA LYS A 268 -2.40 21.81 -8.32
C LYS A 268 -1.02 22.44 -8.56
N GLY A 269 -0.27 21.95 -9.54
CA GLY A 269 1.09 22.40 -9.85
C GLY A 269 2.04 22.18 -8.68
N ARG A 270 1.92 21.06 -7.96
CA ARG A 270 2.75 20.75 -6.79
C ARG A 270 3.73 19.62 -7.08
N SER A 271 4.99 19.86 -6.76
CA SER A 271 6.00 18.80 -6.72
C SER A 271 5.63 17.73 -5.70
N GLY A 272 6.05 16.49 -5.98
CA GLY A 272 5.78 15.34 -5.12
C GLY A 272 6.86 14.27 -5.23
N ILE A 273 6.54 13.09 -4.71
CA ILE A 273 7.34 11.88 -4.91
C ILE A 273 6.51 10.91 -5.74
N ARG A 274 7.12 10.24 -6.71
CA ARG A 274 6.52 9.14 -7.47
C ARG A 274 7.19 7.84 -7.13
N ARG A 275 6.48 6.74 -7.37
CA ARG A 275 7.02 5.39 -7.33
C ARG A 275 7.10 4.90 -8.77
N VAL A 276 8.32 4.75 -9.28
CA VAL A 276 8.56 4.35 -10.66
C VAL A 276 9.20 2.98 -10.72
N VAL A 277 8.79 2.19 -11.72
CA VAL A 277 9.50 0.99 -12.14
C VAL A 277 9.75 1.21 -13.62
N ARG A 278 11.00 1.55 -13.95
CA ARG A 278 11.39 1.86 -15.32
C ARG A 278 11.27 0.62 -16.22
N GLU A 279 11.63 0.78 -17.48
CA GLU A 279 11.74 -0.35 -18.39
C GLU A 279 12.64 -1.46 -17.80
N PRO A 280 12.33 -2.75 -18.05
CA PRO A 280 13.06 -3.87 -17.47
C PRO A 280 14.57 -3.80 -17.74
N GLU A 281 15.38 -3.80 -16.67
CA GLU A 281 16.85 -3.75 -16.76
C GLU A 281 17.43 -4.84 -17.67
N ARG A 282 16.76 -6.01 -17.71
CA ARG A 282 17.21 -7.19 -18.44
C ARG A 282 16.16 -7.67 -19.45
N TRP A 283 15.55 -6.75 -20.21
CA TRP A 283 14.55 -7.06 -21.23
C TRP A 283 14.98 -8.14 -22.23
N SER A 284 16.23 -8.11 -22.72
CA SER A 284 16.73 -9.13 -23.65
C SER A 284 16.64 -10.55 -23.09
N LYS A 285 16.84 -10.72 -21.77
CA LYS A 285 16.66 -12.01 -21.10
C LYS A 285 15.20 -12.42 -20.99
N ILE A 286 14.27 -11.46 -20.84
CA ILE A 286 12.82 -11.71 -20.88
C ILE A 286 12.42 -12.18 -22.29
N VAL A 287 12.96 -11.55 -23.34
CA VAL A 287 12.76 -11.97 -24.74
C VAL A 287 13.27 -13.40 -24.96
N ASP A 288 14.47 -13.73 -24.49
CA ASP A 288 15.04 -15.07 -24.64
C ASP A 288 14.29 -16.12 -23.80
N LEU A 289 13.78 -15.75 -22.62
CA LEU A 289 12.91 -16.59 -21.82
C LEU A 289 11.61 -16.88 -22.58
N ALA A 290 10.97 -15.88 -23.16
CA ALA A 290 9.74 -16.07 -23.95
C ALA A 290 9.95 -17.05 -25.13
N LYS A 291 11.10 -16.98 -25.82
CA LYS A 291 11.47 -17.91 -26.90
C LYS A 291 11.54 -19.35 -26.43
N GLN A 292 12.03 -19.61 -25.21
CA GLN A 292 12.09 -20.98 -24.64
C GLN A 292 10.69 -21.58 -24.49
N TYR A 293 9.66 -20.74 -24.30
CA TYR A 293 8.26 -21.15 -24.28
C TYR A 293 7.57 -21.02 -25.64
N GLY A 294 8.32 -20.87 -26.74
CA GLY A 294 7.78 -20.76 -28.09
C GLY A 294 7.03 -19.45 -28.38
N ALA A 295 7.23 -18.41 -27.56
CA ALA A 295 6.64 -17.08 -27.78
C ALA A 295 7.68 -16.10 -28.31
N THR A 296 7.23 -15.07 -29.03
CA THR A 296 8.09 -13.98 -29.52
C THR A 296 7.66 -12.67 -28.88
N LEU A 297 8.61 -11.99 -28.24
CA LEU A 297 8.47 -10.62 -27.75
C LEU A 297 9.27 -9.66 -28.64
N PRO A 298 8.87 -8.37 -28.73
CA PRO A 298 9.61 -7.37 -29.48
C PRO A 298 11.00 -7.11 -28.88
N ALA A 299 11.91 -6.57 -29.70
CA ALA A 299 13.27 -6.26 -29.27
C ALA A 299 13.32 -5.11 -28.25
N ALA A 300 12.43 -4.12 -28.38
CA ALA A 300 12.25 -3.05 -27.40
C ALA A 300 11.26 -3.48 -26.30
N PRO A 301 11.39 -2.96 -25.07
CA PRO A 301 10.42 -3.18 -23.99
C PRO A 301 8.99 -2.85 -24.39
N ASP A 302 8.07 -3.77 -24.13
CA ASP A 302 6.64 -3.62 -24.41
C ASP A 302 5.84 -4.36 -23.34
N SER A 303 5.19 -3.60 -22.46
CA SER A 303 4.42 -4.14 -21.33
C SER A 303 3.21 -4.94 -21.81
N LEU A 304 2.53 -4.51 -22.88
CA LEU A 304 1.37 -5.20 -23.43
C LEU A 304 1.74 -6.55 -24.05
N ALA A 305 2.85 -6.62 -24.78
CA ALA A 305 3.37 -7.86 -25.32
C ALA A 305 3.77 -8.84 -24.20
N LEU A 306 4.44 -8.35 -23.16
CA LEU A 306 4.80 -9.16 -22.00
C LEU A 306 3.57 -9.63 -21.22
N SER A 307 2.58 -8.76 -21.01
CA SER A 307 1.31 -9.09 -20.33
C SER A 307 0.59 -10.24 -21.05
N LYS A 308 0.42 -10.14 -22.38
CA LYS A 308 -0.17 -11.19 -23.20
C LYS A 308 0.58 -12.52 -23.09
N PHE A 309 1.92 -12.48 -23.08
CA PHE A 309 2.74 -13.66 -22.86
C PHE A 309 2.49 -14.27 -21.47
N MET A 310 2.49 -13.45 -20.42
CA MET A 310 2.28 -13.91 -19.04
C MET A 310 0.88 -14.52 -18.85
N ILE A 311 -0.17 -13.89 -19.37
CA ILE A 311 -1.54 -14.43 -19.34
C ILE A 311 -1.60 -15.79 -20.04
N ALA A 312 -1.01 -15.92 -21.23
CA ALA A 312 -0.96 -17.17 -21.97
C ALA A 312 -0.16 -18.27 -21.24
N ARG A 313 0.86 -17.91 -20.45
CA ARG A 313 1.62 -18.86 -19.64
C ARG A 313 0.89 -19.28 -18.37
N ARG A 314 0.20 -18.35 -17.71
CA ARG A 314 -0.64 -18.68 -16.55
C ARG A 314 -1.74 -19.67 -16.93
N ALA A 315 -2.40 -19.47 -18.06
CA ALA A 315 -3.44 -20.37 -18.54
C ALA A 315 -2.89 -21.76 -18.95
N ALA A 316 -1.68 -21.81 -19.51
CA ALA A 316 -1.09 -23.05 -20.00
C ALA A 316 -0.47 -23.92 -18.88
N ASP A 317 0.15 -23.30 -17.88
CA ASP A 317 0.79 -23.99 -16.75
C ASP A 317 0.65 -23.17 -15.46
N PRO A 318 -0.55 -23.17 -14.84
CA PRO A 318 -0.79 -22.39 -13.62
C PRO A 318 0.05 -22.87 -12.43
N VAL A 319 0.50 -24.13 -12.44
CA VAL A 319 1.31 -24.70 -11.35
C VAL A 319 2.72 -24.12 -11.35
N ARG A 320 3.34 -23.95 -12.52
CA ARG A 320 4.70 -23.38 -12.65
C ARG A 320 4.72 -21.88 -12.96
N PHE A 321 3.55 -21.28 -13.19
CA PHE A 321 3.46 -19.84 -13.45
C PHE A 321 4.13 -18.97 -12.37
N PRO A 322 4.05 -19.29 -11.06
CA PRO A 322 4.74 -18.51 -10.04
C PRO A 322 6.27 -18.44 -10.22
N ASP A 323 6.90 -19.51 -10.71
CA ASP A 323 8.34 -19.54 -10.99
C ASP A 323 8.72 -18.63 -12.16
N LEU A 324 7.92 -18.69 -13.24
CA LEU A 324 8.08 -17.80 -14.39
C LEU A 324 7.89 -16.33 -13.98
N SER A 325 6.81 -16.06 -13.25
CA SER A 325 6.46 -14.74 -12.73
C SER A 325 7.58 -14.16 -11.88
N LEU A 326 8.10 -14.92 -10.90
CA LEU A 326 9.23 -14.49 -10.07
C LEU A 326 10.49 -14.22 -10.91
N THR A 327 10.76 -15.05 -11.92
CA THR A 327 11.90 -14.84 -12.84
C THR A 327 11.75 -13.51 -13.58
N ILE A 328 10.56 -13.21 -14.11
CA ILE A 328 10.29 -11.93 -14.78
C ILE A 328 10.45 -10.76 -13.81
N VAL A 329 9.89 -10.83 -12.60
CA VAL A 329 10.08 -9.80 -11.55
C VAL A 329 11.56 -9.53 -11.31
N LYS A 330 12.38 -10.59 -11.17
CA LYS A 330 13.82 -10.43 -10.98
C LYS A 330 14.52 -9.81 -12.20
N LEU A 331 14.02 -10.01 -13.41
CA LEU A 331 14.59 -9.42 -14.62
C LEU A 331 14.16 -7.97 -14.86
N MET A 332 13.05 -7.53 -14.26
CA MET A 332 12.58 -6.14 -14.35
C MET A 332 13.50 -5.15 -13.63
N GLY A 333 14.02 -5.54 -12.46
CA GLY A 333 14.74 -4.62 -11.57
C GLY A 333 13.82 -4.05 -10.49
N PRO A 334 14.38 -3.34 -9.49
CA PRO A 334 13.62 -2.75 -8.40
C PRO A 334 12.83 -1.51 -8.87
N GLY A 335 11.81 -1.15 -8.10
CA GLY A 335 11.22 0.18 -8.20
C GLY A 335 12.00 1.18 -7.36
N GLU A 336 11.90 2.46 -7.71
CA GLU A 336 12.53 3.55 -6.97
C GLU A 336 11.51 4.66 -6.70
N TYR A 337 11.73 5.42 -5.64
CA TYR A 337 11.07 6.69 -5.46
C TYR A 337 11.86 7.78 -6.18
N ALA A 338 11.16 8.66 -6.88
CA ALA A 338 11.78 9.77 -7.62
C ALA A 338 11.03 11.08 -7.35
N LEU A 339 11.77 12.20 -7.45
CA LEU A 339 11.17 13.53 -7.47
C LEU A 339 10.24 13.66 -8.67
N ASP A 340 9.06 14.21 -8.41
CA ASP A 340 8.09 14.57 -9.44
C ASP A 340 7.93 16.08 -9.50
N LEU A 341 8.04 16.61 -10.71
CA LEU A 341 7.97 18.04 -10.99
C LEU A 341 6.78 18.31 -11.90
N PRO A 342 5.95 19.32 -11.59
CA PRO A 342 4.78 19.63 -12.40
C PRO A 342 5.12 19.84 -13.88
N GLY A 343 4.32 19.24 -14.75
CA GLY A 343 4.46 19.32 -16.20
C GLY A 343 5.67 18.57 -16.78
N LYS A 344 6.38 17.77 -15.99
CA LYS A 344 7.41 16.84 -16.49
C LYS A 344 6.87 15.42 -16.44
N ASP A 345 7.29 14.59 -17.39
CA ASP A 345 7.02 13.15 -17.33
C ASP A 345 8.08 12.49 -16.43
N PRO A 346 7.74 12.03 -15.22
CA PRO A 346 8.67 11.35 -14.33
C PRO A 346 9.01 9.93 -14.80
N GLY A 347 8.27 9.40 -15.79
CA GLY A 347 8.41 8.06 -16.34
C GLY A 347 7.25 7.13 -15.97
N LEU A 348 7.20 6.01 -16.69
CA LEU A 348 6.18 4.96 -16.53
C LEU A 348 6.48 4.07 -15.32
N HIS A 349 5.43 3.57 -14.64
CA HIS A 349 5.54 2.36 -13.84
C HIS A 349 5.27 1.13 -14.70
N PHE A 350 6.31 0.57 -15.34
CA PHE A 350 6.21 -0.45 -16.38
C PHE A 350 5.34 -1.65 -15.99
N GLY A 351 5.50 -2.18 -14.78
CA GLY A 351 4.73 -3.33 -14.31
C GLY A 351 3.23 -3.08 -14.14
N LEU A 352 2.85 -1.83 -13.87
CA LEU A 352 1.45 -1.44 -13.68
C LEU A 352 0.85 -0.86 -14.97
N ALA A 353 1.69 -0.57 -15.98
CA ALA A 353 1.34 0.11 -17.22
C ALA A 353 0.57 1.44 -16.99
N VAL A 354 0.97 2.18 -15.95
CA VAL A 354 0.39 3.49 -15.63
C VAL A 354 1.49 4.53 -15.55
N HIS A 355 1.13 5.72 -16.04
CA HIS A 355 1.84 6.94 -15.67
C HIS A 355 1.35 7.39 -14.30
N ASP A 356 2.06 8.34 -13.72
CA ASP A 356 1.53 9.08 -12.59
C ASP A 356 1.30 8.26 -11.30
N TYR A 357 2.13 7.28 -11.00
CA TYR A 357 1.99 6.46 -9.78
C TYR A 357 2.80 6.99 -8.59
N THR A 358 2.19 7.09 -7.41
CA THR A 358 2.88 7.34 -6.13
C THR A 358 2.46 6.31 -5.08
N HIS A 359 3.04 6.37 -3.89
CA HIS A 359 2.47 5.71 -2.72
C HIS A 359 1.81 6.78 -1.81
N ALA A 360 0.54 6.56 -1.47
CA ALA A 360 -0.22 7.44 -0.60
C ALA A 360 -1.22 6.73 0.32
N THR A 361 -1.32 5.41 0.23
CA THR A 361 -2.36 4.61 0.89
C THR A 361 -1.92 3.88 2.14
N ALA A 362 -0.67 4.07 2.60
CA ALA A 362 -0.12 3.40 3.78
C ALA A 362 0.76 4.29 4.69
N PRO A 363 0.30 5.48 5.12
CA PRO A 363 1.11 6.44 5.87
C PRO A 363 1.53 6.00 7.27
N ASN A 364 0.91 4.97 7.88
CA ASN A 364 1.37 4.46 9.18
C ASN A 364 2.67 3.66 9.08
N ARG A 365 3.01 3.16 7.89
CA ARG A 365 4.13 2.23 7.67
C ARG A 365 5.08 2.61 6.53
N ARG A 366 4.78 3.68 5.77
CA ARG A 366 5.65 4.21 4.72
C ARG A 366 5.73 5.74 4.78
N TYR A 367 6.95 6.26 4.84
CA TYR A 367 7.20 7.70 4.99
C TYR A 367 6.91 8.48 3.71
N ALA A 368 7.11 7.86 2.54
CA ALA A 368 6.73 8.45 1.26
C ALA A 368 5.23 8.82 1.23
N ASP A 369 4.37 7.95 1.74
CA ASP A 369 2.93 8.21 1.85
C ASP A 369 2.61 9.37 2.80
N LEU A 370 3.33 9.48 3.93
CA LEU A 370 3.19 10.61 4.87
C LEU A 370 3.62 11.94 4.24
N VAL A 371 4.69 11.92 3.43
CA VAL A 371 5.15 13.09 2.65
C VAL A 371 4.12 13.48 1.59
N THR A 372 3.59 12.52 0.84
CA THR A 372 2.51 12.74 -0.13
C THR A 372 1.26 13.30 0.54
N GLN A 373 0.89 12.78 1.72
CA GLN A 373 -0.25 13.27 2.50
C GLN A 373 -0.08 14.74 2.91
N ARG A 374 1.12 15.13 3.36
CA ARG A 374 1.44 16.53 3.69
C ARG A 374 1.35 17.45 2.47
N ALA A 375 1.91 17.02 1.33
CA ALA A 375 1.83 17.76 0.08
C ALA A 375 0.38 17.95 -0.36
N ALA A 376 -0.44 16.89 -0.29
CA ALA A 376 -1.86 16.95 -0.63
C ALA A 376 -2.64 17.89 0.29
N LYS A 377 -2.41 17.82 1.61
CA LYS A 377 -3.05 18.73 2.59
C LYS A 377 -2.68 20.20 2.33
N ALA A 378 -1.41 20.50 2.07
CA ALA A 378 -0.98 21.86 1.73
C ALA A 378 -1.60 22.35 0.41
N ALA A 379 -1.73 21.47 -0.59
CA ALA A 379 -2.39 21.78 -1.85
C ALA A 379 -3.89 22.06 -1.67
N LEU A 380 -4.57 21.31 -0.80
CA LEU A 380 -5.98 21.53 -0.44
C LEU A 380 -6.19 22.87 0.28
N ASP A 381 -5.29 23.20 1.21
CA ASP A 381 -5.37 24.43 2.01
C ASP A 381 -4.87 25.67 1.24
N GLY A 382 -4.31 25.49 0.04
CA GLY A 382 -3.74 26.58 -0.75
C GLY A 382 -2.48 27.20 -0.12
N THR A 383 -1.81 26.47 0.77
CA THR A 383 -0.64 26.95 1.51
C THR A 383 0.67 26.65 0.76
N ALA A 384 1.80 27.10 1.31
CA ALA A 384 3.12 26.81 0.76
C ALA A 384 3.40 25.30 0.77
N ALA A 385 4.16 24.81 -0.21
CA ALA A 385 4.57 23.41 -0.22
C ALA A 385 5.39 23.10 1.05
N PRO A 386 5.13 21.96 1.72
CA PRO A 386 5.82 21.63 2.96
C PRO A 386 7.28 21.22 2.74
N TYR A 387 7.65 20.91 1.50
CA TYR A 387 8.99 20.51 1.10
C TYR A 387 9.42 21.28 -0.16
N THR A 388 10.70 21.59 -0.22
CA THR A 388 11.40 22.02 -1.43
C THR A 388 11.67 20.83 -2.35
N ASP A 389 11.95 21.08 -3.63
CA ASP A 389 12.29 20.04 -4.59
C ASP A 389 13.55 19.25 -4.17
N ASP A 390 14.54 19.92 -3.57
CA ASP A 390 15.76 19.29 -3.05
C ASP A 390 15.45 18.37 -1.86
N GLU A 391 14.57 18.79 -0.94
CA GLU A 391 14.09 17.94 0.16
C GLU A 391 13.35 16.71 -0.38
N LEU A 392 12.45 16.89 -1.35
CA LEU A 392 11.70 15.78 -1.97
C LEU A 392 12.63 14.79 -2.66
N SER A 393 13.63 15.28 -3.40
CA SER A 393 14.64 14.43 -4.05
C SER A 393 15.46 13.64 -3.03
N ALA A 394 15.88 14.27 -1.93
CA ALA A 394 16.63 13.61 -0.87
C ALA A 394 15.78 12.56 -0.14
N ILE A 395 14.51 12.88 0.15
CA ILE A 395 13.57 11.95 0.76
C ILE A 395 13.32 10.75 -0.15
N ALA A 396 13.09 10.98 -1.46
CA ALA A 396 12.88 9.91 -2.42
C ALA A 396 14.07 8.93 -2.49
N ALA A 397 15.29 9.47 -2.56
CA ALA A 397 16.51 8.65 -2.53
C ALA A 397 16.62 7.83 -1.23
N HIS A 398 16.38 8.47 -0.07
CA HIS A 398 16.44 7.80 1.23
C HIS A 398 15.37 6.71 1.39
N CYS A 399 14.12 6.99 0.99
CA CYS A 399 13.04 6.00 1.01
C CYS A 399 13.38 4.77 0.14
N THR A 400 13.99 4.98 -1.03
CA THR A 400 14.44 3.88 -1.90
C THR A 400 15.53 3.05 -1.22
N GLU A 401 16.55 3.70 -0.66
CA GLU A 401 17.63 3.02 0.06
C GLU A 401 17.11 2.20 1.26
N ARG A 402 16.19 2.77 2.03
CA ARG A 402 15.59 2.11 3.20
C ARG A 402 14.69 0.94 2.79
N GLU A 403 13.93 1.04 1.71
CA GLU A 403 13.11 -0.08 1.22
C GLU A 403 13.96 -1.27 0.77
N ASP A 404 15.05 -1.01 0.04
CA ASP A 404 16.04 -2.03 -0.34
C ASP A 404 16.72 -2.65 0.89
N ALA A 405 17.00 -1.84 1.91
CA ALA A 405 17.57 -2.30 3.17
C ALA A 405 16.56 -3.18 3.95
N ALA A 406 15.28 -2.79 4.01
CA ALA A 406 14.22 -3.56 4.66
C ALA A 406 14.09 -4.94 4.00
N THR A 407 14.04 -4.99 2.67
CA THR A 407 13.99 -6.25 1.91
C THR A 407 15.18 -7.17 2.23
N LYS A 408 16.38 -6.61 2.48
CA LYS A 408 17.54 -7.40 2.91
C LYS A 408 17.41 -7.91 4.34
N VAL A 409 16.88 -7.09 5.25
CA VAL A 409 16.61 -7.49 6.65
C VAL A 409 15.61 -8.64 6.69
N GLU A 410 14.46 -8.51 6.02
CA GLU A 410 13.38 -9.50 6.05
C GLU A 410 13.76 -10.85 5.44
N ARG A 411 14.78 -10.86 4.56
CA ARG A 411 15.30 -12.08 3.92
C ARG A 411 16.49 -12.73 4.63
N THR A 412 17.10 -12.06 5.61
CA THR A 412 18.29 -12.54 6.33
C THR A 412 17.87 -13.20 7.63
#